data_AF-A0A833CCJ9-F1
#
_entry.id   AF-A0A833CCJ9-F1
#
_cell.length_a   1.000
_cell.length_b   1.000
_cell.length_c   1.000
_cell.angle_alpha   90.00
_cell.angle_beta   90.00
_cell.angle_gamma   90.00
#
_symmetry.space_group_name_H-M   'P 1'
#
loop_
_entity.id
_entity.type
_entity.pdbx_description
1 polymer ?
#
loop_
_entity_poly.entity_id
_entity_poly.type
_entity_poly.pdbx_seq_one_letter_code
_entity_poly.pdbx_strand_id
1 'polypeptide(L)'
;MRQITYKIHRYNEGRSYVQTYSFDYEPDRTILWGLQKIKDTIDPTLTFIAACRSAVCGACSIKVNGQAMLGCESKIDDITERFGSDTIEIAPIGNFDVIRDLAVDWEAKVNRLKTVAPWIFMKPEFNRDTGSRQTPEDFKKFVTNTECILCGCCASECNKLSANREDFLDPYVYTKANRFVQDSRDAAPMAHVNPAFENGLWKCVHCMNCISRCPKHLKPAKDISELRAVATKAGLSNKGTRHAIAFKQDLMQTGHLNEVTMSLKTDGLVDSAKQGLYAMRLWAHGKINPLELVIPHKPVQGIKDVRTIIKAAEEAER
;
A
#
# COMPACT_ATOMS: atom_id res chain seq x y z
N MET A 1 42.23 1.72 -6.83
CA MET A 1 41.21 1.03 -5.99
C MET A 1 39.84 1.44 -6.51
N ARG A 2 38.88 0.52 -6.61
CA ARG A 2 37.50 0.85 -7.02
C ARG A 2 36.91 1.86 -6.03
N GLN A 3 36.27 2.92 -6.53
CA GLN A 3 35.67 3.97 -5.71
C GLN A 3 34.15 3.85 -5.77
N ILE A 4 33.49 3.97 -4.64
CA ILE A 4 32.03 4.11 -4.57
C ILE A 4 31.69 5.57 -4.33
N THR A 5 30.69 6.07 -5.06
CA THR A 5 30.26 7.47 -4.97
C THR A 5 28.81 7.56 -4.53
N TYR A 6 28.55 8.24 -3.42
CA TYR A 6 27.20 8.53 -2.94
C TYR A 6 26.82 9.97 -3.29
N LYS A 7 25.73 10.14 -4.04
CA LYS A 7 25.06 11.42 -4.27
C LYS A 7 23.90 11.52 -3.29
N ILE A 8 24.11 12.21 -2.17
CA ILE A 8 23.16 12.26 -1.07
C ILE A 8 22.35 13.55 -1.16
N HIS A 9 21.03 13.44 -1.12
CA HIS A 9 20.13 14.57 -0.93
C HIS A 9 20.27 15.07 0.50
N ARG A 10 20.72 16.31 0.64
CA ARG A 10 20.89 17.04 1.89
C ARG A 10 19.73 18.00 2.08
N TYR A 11 19.31 18.15 3.33
CA TYR A 11 18.27 19.10 3.72
C TYR A 11 18.59 19.68 5.08
N ASN A 12 18.71 21.00 5.16
CA ASN A 12 18.90 21.70 6.42
C ASN A 12 18.20 23.05 6.37
N GLU A 13 17.34 23.33 7.36
CA GLU A 13 16.68 24.64 7.54
C GLU A 13 16.04 25.20 6.25
N GLY A 14 15.30 24.37 5.52
CA GLY A 14 14.58 24.78 4.30
C GLY A 14 15.43 24.78 3.02
N ARG A 15 16.73 24.47 3.09
CA ARG A 15 17.60 24.37 1.91
C ARG A 15 17.81 22.92 1.51
N SER A 16 17.50 22.61 0.25
CA SER A 16 17.74 21.30 -0.37
C SER A 16 18.88 21.37 -1.38
N TYR A 17 19.81 20.43 -1.31
CA TYR A 17 20.91 20.31 -2.27
C TYR A 17 21.40 18.87 -2.34
N VAL A 18 22.16 18.52 -3.38
CA VAL A 18 22.79 17.20 -3.50
C VAL A 18 24.28 17.35 -3.23
N GLN A 19 24.81 16.54 -2.33
CA GLN A 19 26.24 16.50 -2.01
C GLN A 19 26.82 15.15 -2.37
N THR A 20 28.00 15.18 -3.00
CA THR A 20 28.70 13.99 -3.48
C THR A 20 29.81 13.62 -2.50
N TYR A 21 29.88 12.34 -2.15
CA TYR A 21 30.96 11.76 -1.35
C TYR A 21 31.50 10.54 -2.07
N SER A 22 32.83 10.37 -2.07
CA SER A 22 33.48 9.19 -2.62
C SER A 22 34.35 8.54 -1.56
N PHE A 23 34.38 7.21 -1.55
CA PHE A 23 35.19 6.42 -0.63
C PHE A 23 35.59 5.08 -1.25
N ASP A 24 36.68 4.50 -0.75
CA ASP A 24 37.18 3.21 -1.22
C ASP A 24 36.15 2.11 -1.06
N TYR A 25 35.95 1.35 -2.13
CA TYR A 25 35.11 0.16 -2.14
C TYR A 25 35.62 -0.89 -1.15
N GLU A 26 34.69 -1.46 -0.39
CA GLU A 26 34.90 -2.64 0.45
C GLU A 26 33.80 -3.67 0.14
N PRO A 27 34.15 -4.96 -0.04
CA PRO A 27 33.18 -6.01 -0.35
C PRO A 27 32.21 -6.27 0.80
N ASP A 28 31.01 -6.75 0.47
CA ASP A 28 29.97 -7.15 1.44
C ASP A 28 29.54 -6.03 2.41
N ARG A 29 29.70 -4.76 1.99
CA ARG A 29 29.20 -3.61 2.76
C ARG A 29 27.81 -3.21 2.35
N THR A 30 27.06 -2.66 3.30
CA THR A 30 25.68 -2.19 3.10
C THR A 30 25.65 -0.70 2.81
N ILE A 31 24.53 -0.21 2.29
CA ILE A 31 24.32 1.23 2.07
C ILE A 31 24.47 2.02 3.39
N LEU A 32 23.95 1.49 4.49
CA LEU A 32 24.08 2.09 5.81
C LEU A 32 25.54 2.17 6.26
N TRP A 33 26.35 1.15 5.97
CA TRP A 33 27.78 1.19 6.28
C TRP A 33 28.47 2.34 5.55
N GLY A 34 28.15 2.57 4.26
CA GLY A 34 28.69 3.70 3.50
C GLY A 34 28.28 5.05 4.09
N LEU A 35 27.02 5.19 4.51
CA LEU A 35 26.52 6.39 5.20
C LEU A 35 27.25 6.64 6.53
N GLN A 36 27.52 5.58 7.31
CA GLN A 36 28.30 5.66 8.55
C GLN A 36 29.75 6.07 8.28
N LYS A 37 30.41 5.45 7.29
CA LYS A 37 31.78 5.82 6.90
C LYS A 37 31.89 7.30 6.54
N ILE A 38 30.95 7.81 5.73
CA ILE A 38 30.88 9.24 5.40
C ILE A 38 30.75 10.08 6.68
N LYS A 39 29.81 9.73 7.57
CA LYS A 39 29.56 10.49 8.79
C LYS A 39 30.77 10.49 9.73
N ASP A 40 31.42 9.35 9.90
CA ASP A 40 32.48 9.15 10.88
C ASP A 40 33.81 9.75 10.41
N THR A 41 34.09 9.76 9.11
CA THR A 41 35.42 10.11 8.59
C THR A 41 35.46 11.29 7.62
N ILE A 42 34.32 11.73 7.06
CA ILE A 42 34.29 12.76 6.00
C ILE A 42 33.45 13.97 6.42
N ASP A 43 32.19 13.76 6.78
CA ASP A 43 31.23 14.82 7.10
C ASP A 43 30.31 14.42 8.27
N PRO A 44 30.65 14.80 9.51
CA PRO A 44 29.86 14.47 10.68
C PRO A 44 28.49 15.16 10.71
N THR A 45 28.23 16.12 9.83
CA THR A 45 26.93 16.83 9.76
C THR A 45 25.84 16.02 9.07
N LEU A 46 26.21 14.98 8.31
CA LEU A 46 25.28 14.09 7.62
C LEU A 46 24.34 13.42 8.62
N THR A 47 23.03 13.54 8.38
CA THR A 47 22.00 13.04 9.29
C THR A 47 21.16 11.93 8.64
N PHE A 48 21.04 10.81 9.33
CA PHE A 48 20.17 9.68 8.98
C PHE A 48 19.80 8.92 10.25
N ILE A 49 18.73 8.14 10.21
CA ILE A 49 18.31 7.32 11.34
C ILE A 49 18.77 5.88 11.14
N ALA A 50 19.38 5.29 12.16
CA ALA A 50 19.75 3.88 12.19
C ALA A 50 19.75 3.38 13.63
N ALA A 51 19.33 2.13 13.82
CA ALA A 51 19.28 1.50 15.15
C ALA A 51 19.77 0.04 15.10
N CYS A 52 18.91 -0.93 14.73
CA CYS A 52 19.21 -2.36 14.92
C CYS A 52 20.31 -2.94 14.03
N ARG A 53 20.53 -2.38 12.82
CA ARG A 53 21.43 -2.90 11.78
C ARG A 53 21.15 -4.35 11.33
N SER A 54 19.96 -4.89 11.61
CA SER A 54 19.56 -6.27 11.30
C SER A 54 18.19 -6.38 10.61
N ALA A 55 17.76 -5.30 9.94
CA ALA A 55 16.52 -5.26 9.13
C ALA A 55 15.21 -5.53 9.90
N VAL A 56 15.16 -5.28 11.21
CA VAL A 56 13.96 -5.51 12.04
C VAL A 56 13.30 -4.25 12.61
N CYS A 57 14.03 -3.15 12.79
CA CYS A 57 13.47 -1.93 13.40
C CYS A 57 12.83 -0.94 12.41
N GLY A 58 13.10 -1.08 11.11
CA GLY A 58 12.61 -0.16 10.06
C GLY A 58 13.28 1.21 9.98
N ALA A 59 14.12 1.60 10.95
CA ALA A 59 14.61 2.98 11.11
C ALA A 59 15.49 3.52 9.96
N CYS A 60 16.24 2.65 9.28
CA CYS A 60 17.17 3.04 8.20
C CYS A 60 16.55 2.99 6.80
N SER A 61 15.23 3.18 6.70
CA SER A 61 14.53 3.28 5.43
C SER A 61 14.97 4.52 4.67
N ILE A 62 15.44 4.34 3.44
CA ILE A 62 15.91 5.41 2.54
C ILE A 62 15.54 5.05 1.09
N LYS A 63 15.61 6.02 0.18
CA LYS A 63 15.56 5.77 -1.27
C LYS A 63 16.98 5.66 -1.81
N VAL A 64 17.22 4.59 -2.56
CA VAL A 64 18.48 4.33 -3.26
C VAL A 64 18.15 4.20 -4.75
N ASN A 65 18.76 5.06 -5.59
CA ASN A 65 18.47 5.16 -7.02
C ASN A 65 16.96 5.21 -7.30
N GLY A 66 16.26 6.06 -6.55
CA GLY A 66 14.81 6.26 -6.69
C GLY A 66 13.93 5.17 -6.09
N GLN A 67 14.47 4.13 -5.44
CA GLN A 67 13.70 3.02 -4.87
C GLN A 67 13.85 2.94 -3.34
N ALA A 68 12.72 2.91 -2.61
CA ALA A 68 12.74 2.71 -1.16
C ALA A 68 13.22 1.31 -0.74
N MET A 69 14.12 1.26 0.25
CA MET A 69 14.68 0.03 0.83
C MET A 69 15.28 0.31 2.23
N LEU A 70 15.76 -0.74 2.91
CA LEU A 70 16.46 -0.61 4.19
C LEU A 70 17.97 -0.51 3.95
N GLY A 71 18.58 0.60 4.36
CA GLY A 71 20.01 0.82 4.15
C GLY A 71 20.90 -0.24 4.82
N CYS A 72 20.47 -0.83 5.95
CA CYS A 72 21.25 -1.86 6.65
C CYS A 72 21.17 -3.26 6.02
N GLU A 73 20.25 -3.48 5.09
CA GLU A 73 20.04 -4.77 4.42
C GLU A 73 20.58 -4.73 2.99
N SER A 74 20.40 -3.59 2.32
CA SER A 74 20.82 -3.40 0.93
C SER A 74 22.35 -3.34 0.82
N LYS A 75 22.94 -4.30 0.11
CA LYS A 75 24.38 -4.34 -0.16
C LYS A 75 24.76 -3.35 -1.25
N ILE A 76 25.94 -2.74 -1.12
CA ILE A 76 26.53 -1.89 -2.17
C ILE A 76 26.71 -2.73 -3.44
N ASP A 77 27.24 -3.95 -3.30
CA ASP A 77 27.52 -4.88 -4.41
C ASP A 77 26.26 -5.10 -5.26
N ASP A 78 25.17 -5.55 -4.63
CA ASP A 78 23.87 -5.79 -5.28
C ASP A 78 23.33 -4.54 -5.99
N ILE A 79 23.49 -3.35 -5.39
CA ILE A 79 23.02 -2.10 -5.97
C ILE A 79 23.88 -1.70 -7.18
N THR A 80 25.21 -1.75 -7.04
CA THR A 80 26.11 -1.41 -8.15
C THR A 80 25.96 -2.34 -9.34
N GLU A 81 25.80 -3.64 -9.10
CA GLU A 81 25.54 -4.64 -10.14
C GLU A 81 24.20 -4.38 -10.82
N ARG A 82 23.13 -4.22 -10.03
CA ARG A 82 21.78 -4.01 -10.56
C ARG A 82 21.65 -2.77 -11.44
N PHE A 83 22.33 -1.68 -11.07
CA PHE A 83 22.24 -0.40 -11.78
C PHE A 83 23.41 -0.15 -12.73
N GLY A 84 24.40 -1.06 -12.80
CA GLY A 84 25.58 -0.92 -13.64
C GLY A 84 26.41 0.33 -13.35
N SER A 85 26.42 0.80 -12.10
CA SER A 85 27.07 2.06 -11.72
C SER A 85 27.59 2.03 -10.30
N ASP A 86 28.83 2.52 -10.11
CA ASP A 86 29.43 2.79 -8.80
C ASP A 86 28.96 4.13 -8.20
N THR A 87 28.08 4.86 -8.90
CA THR A 87 27.42 6.05 -8.38
C THR A 87 26.01 5.71 -7.90
N ILE A 88 25.77 5.95 -6.62
CA ILE A 88 24.52 5.63 -5.94
C ILE A 88 23.89 6.93 -5.44
N GLU A 89 22.67 7.22 -5.90
CA GLU A 89 21.87 8.33 -5.42
C GLU A 89 21.08 7.91 -4.18
N ILE A 90 21.16 8.70 -3.11
CA ILE A 90 20.50 8.44 -1.83
C ILE A 90 19.62 9.62 -1.47
N ALA A 91 18.35 9.35 -1.21
CA ALA A 91 17.35 10.36 -0.85
C ALA A 91 16.52 9.89 0.35
N PRO A 92 15.85 10.80 1.09
CA PRO A 92 14.85 10.42 2.08
C PRO A 92 13.71 9.62 1.43
N ILE A 93 13.00 8.83 2.24
CA ILE A 93 11.78 8.15 1.76
C ILE A 93 10.71 9.17 1.35
N GLY A 94 9.98 8.87 0.26
CA GLY A 94 8.97 9.75 -0.31
C GLY A 94 7.68 9.79 0.49
N ASN A 95 6.80 10.77 0.25
CA ASN A 95 5.51 10.92 0.96
C ASN A 95 5.63 11.11 2.49
N PHE A 96 6.81 11.44 3.01
CA PHE A 96 7.05 11.92 4.37
C PHE A 96 7.64 13.33 4.29
N ASP A 97 7.40 14.13 5.33
CA ASP A 97 8.04 15.44 5.46
C ASP A 97 9.47 15.25 5.97
N VAL A 98 10.44 15.92 5.35
CA VAL A 98 11.87 15.78 5.67
C VAL A 98 12.22 16.74 6.82
N ILE A 99 12.80 16.21 7.90
CA ILE A 99 13.28 17.00 9.04
C ILE A 99 14.69 17.52 8.75
N ARG A 100 15.60 16.61 8.38
CA ARG A 100 17.01 16.92 8.10
C ARG A 100 17.66 15.79 7.30
N ASP A 101 18.30 16.13 6.19
CA ASP A 101 18.95 15.18 5.28
C ASP A 101 18.05 13.98 4.94
N LEU A 102 18.38 12.79 5.46
CA LEU A 102 17.64 11.56 5.22
C LEU A 102 16.62 11.23 6.33
N ALA A 103 16.57 12.03 7.39
CA ALA A 103 15.62 11.88 8.49
C ALA A 103 14.27 12.52 8.17
N VAL A 104 13.20 11.76 8.35
CA VAL A 104 11.82 12.15 8.04
C VAL A 104 10.94 12.14 9.28
N ASP A 105 9.85 12.89 9.23
CA ASP A 105 8.87 12.97 10.31
C ASP A 105 7.94 11.75 10.34
N TRP A 106 8.06 10.96 11.41
CA TRP A 106 7.21 9.81 11.69
C TRP A 106 6.01 10.15 12.58
N GLU A 107 5.99 11.28 13.27
CA GLU A 107 4.94 11.60 14.24
C GLU A 107 3.58 11.78 13.55
N ALA A 108 3.54 12.57 12.48
CA ALA A 108 2.34 12.74 11.65
C ALA A 108 1.80 11.39 11.11
N LYS A 109 2.72 10.46 10.82
CA LYS A 109 2.41 9.14 10.25
C LYS A 109 1.91 8.16 11.31
N VAL A 110 2.47 8.20 12.51
CA VAL A 110 1.96 7.46 13.68
C VAL A 110 0.55 7.93 14.05
N ASN A 111 0.26 9.23 13.96
CA ASN A 111 -1.09 9.73 14.22
C ASN A 111 -2.11 9.21 13.19
N ARG A 112 -1.71 9.07 11.92
CA ARG A 112 -2.53 8.40 10.90
C ARG A 112 -2.70 6.91 11.15
N LEU A 113 -1.71 6.23 11.72
CA LEU A 113 -1.85 4.83 12.12
C LEU A 113 -2.87 4.65 13.26
N LYS A 114 -2.95 5.59 14.19
CA LYS A 114 -3.91 5.53 15.32
C LYS A 114 -5.37 5.62 14.87
N THR A 115 -5.66 6.17 13.69
CA THR A 115 -7.06 6.33 13.21
C THR A 115 -7.78 5.00 13.04
N VAL A 116 -7.06 3.91 12.75
CA VAL A 116 -7.63 2.57 12.58
C VAL A 116 -7.61 1.74 13.87
N ALA A 117 -7.41 2.37 15.03
CA ALA A 117 -7.33 1.72 16.32
C ALA A 117 -6.39 0.49 16.30
N PRO A 118 -5.06 0.65 16.16
CA PRO A 118 -4.12 -0.44 15.94
C PRO A 118 -3.83 -1.26 17.22
N TRP A 119 -4.88 -1.66 17.93
CA TRP A 119 -4.87 -2.50 19.12
C TRP A 119 -6.06 -3.46 19.07
N ILE A 120 -6.01 -4.51 19.88
CA ILE A 120 -7.07 -5.53 19.93
C ILE A 120 -8.18 -5.10 20.89
N PHE A 121 -9.43 -5.29 20.49
CA PHE A 121 -10.59 -5.25 21.37
C PHE A 121 -10.85 -6.66 21.88
N MET A 122 -10.43 -6.97 23.10
CA MET A 122 -10.50 -8.34 23.62
C MET A 122 -11.94 -8.85 23.74
N LYS A 123 -12.18 -10.07 23.27
CA LYS A 123 -13.44 -10.78 23.51
C LYS A 123 -13.66 -11.10 25.00
N PRO A 124 -14.92 -11.27 25.45
CA PRO A 124 -15.24 -11.60 26.85
C PRO A 124 -14.59 -12.90 27.37
N GLU A 125 -14.23 -13.81 26.46
CA GLU A 125 -13.56 -15.09 26.76
C GLU A 125 -12.07 -14.94 27.14
N PHE A 126 -11.51 -13.73 27.08
CA PHE A 126 -10.15 -13.46 27.53
C PHE A 126 -10.02 -13.64 29.05
N ASN A 127 -9.01 -14.40 29.46
CA ASN A 127 -8.60 -14.52 30.85
C ASN A 127 -7.12 -14.12 30.97
N ARG A 128 -6.74 -13.41 32.03
CA ARG A 128 -5.37 -12.91 32.23
C ARG A 128 -4.36 -14.03 32.48
N ASP A 129 -4.78 -15.10 33.14
CA ASP A 129 -3.92 -16.22 33.53
C ASP A 129 -3.74 -17.23 32.39
N THR A 130 -4.79 -17.44 31.58
CA THR A 130 -4.79 -18.45 30.50
C THR A 130 -4.75 -17.87 29.08
N GLY A 131 -4.90 -16.55 28.94
CA GLY A 131 -5.00 -15.86 27.65
C GLY A 131 -6.31 -16.13 26.91
N SER A 132 -6.29 -15.92 25.58
CA SER A 132 -7.39 -16.27 24.66
C SER A 132 -7.03 -17.51 23.86
N ARG A 133 -7.99 -18.41 23.64
CA ARG A 133 -7.82 -19.55 22.74
C ARG A 133 -7.79 -19.07 21.30
N GLN A 134 -6.87 -19.60 20.50
CA GLN A 134 -6.77 -19.32 19.07
C GLN A 134 -6.28 -20.56 18.34
N THR A 135 -6.94 -20.92 17.24
CA THR A 135 -6.51 -22.05 16.41
C THR A 135 -5.30 -21.65 15.55
N PRO A 136 -4.45 -22.61 15.15
CA PRO A 136 -3.38 -22.34 14.20
C PRO A 136 -3.88 -21.80 12.85
N GLU A 137 -5.09 -22.19 12.42
CA GLU A 137 -5.72 -21.70 11.20
C GLU A 137 -6.09 -20.22 11.31
N ASP A 138 -6.70 -19.81 12.42
CA ASP A 138 -7.02 -18.40 12.65
C ASP A 138 -5.75 -17.54 12.77
N PHE A 139 -4.72 -18.03 13.46
CA PHE A 139 -3.45 -17.32 13.58
C PHE A 139 -2.79 -17.08 12.21
N LYS A 140 -2.87 -18.05 11.30
CA LYS A 140 -2.33 -17.94 9.94
C LYS A 140 -2.99 -16.84 9.11
N LYS A 141 -4.24 -16.44 9.43
CA LYS A 141 -4.95 -15.39 8.68
C LYS A 141 -4.27 -14.02 8.78
N PHE A 142 -3.57 -13.73 9.88
CA PHE A 142 -2.99 -12.40 10.10
C PHE A 142 -1.51 -12.38 10.51
N VAL A 143 -0.88 -13.52 10.82
CA VAL A 143 0.53 -13.56 11.28
C VAL A 143 1.47 -12.85 10.31
N THR A 144 1.26 -12.96 9.01
CA THR A 144 2.10 -12.22 8.05
C THR A 144 1.99 -10.70 8.24
N ASN A 145 0.81 -10.18 8.59
CA ASN A 145 0.63 -8.75 8.86
C ASN A 145 1.37 -8.27 10.13
N THR A 146 1.67 -9.18 11.08
CA THR A 146 2.43 -8.81 12.29
C THR A 146 3.88 -8.49 12.00
N GLU A 147 4.44 -9.07 10.93
CA GLU A 147 5.83 -8.85 10.47
C GLU A 147 6.08 -7.44 9.91
N CYS A 148 5.05 -6.59 9.84
CA CYS A 148 5.21 -5.19 9.45
C CYS A 148 6.00 -4.42 10.53
N ILE A 149 7.23 -4.06 10.18
CA ILE A 149 8.19 -3.32 11.01
C ILE A 149 8.02 -1.79 10.94
N LEU A 150 6.95 -1.28 10.32
CA LEU A 150 6.68 0.15 10.17
C LEU A 150 7.86 0.96 9.56
N CYS A 151 8.54 0.41 8.55
CA CYS A 151 9.66 1.09 7.87
C CYS A 151 9.24 2.15 6.84
N GLY A 152 7.96 2.25 6.50
CA GLY A 152 7.47 3.28 5.57
C GLY A 152 7.79 3.06 4.08
N CYS A 153 8.60 2.07 3.69
CA CYS A 153 8.95 1.83 2.28
C CYS A 153 7.73 1.65 1.36
N CYS A 154 6.67 0.99 1.85
CA CYS A 154 5.43 0.83 1.09
C CYS A 154 4.68 2.16 0.87
N ALA A 155 4.74 3.08 1.85
CA ALA A 155 4.17 4.41 1.74
C ALA A 155 5.01 5.31 0.84
N SER A 156 6.35 5.18 0.90
CA SER A 156 7.29 5.91 0.04
C SER A 156 6.96 5.84 -1.44
N GLU A 157 6.57 4.66 -1.90
CA GLU A 157 6.41 4.36 -3.32
C GLU A 157 4.94 4.34 -3.75
N CYS A 158 4.02 4.76 -2.87
CA CYS A 158 2.59 4.77 -3.16
C CYS A 158 2.20 6.00 -4.00
N ASN A 159 1.90 5.77 -5.29
CA ASN A 159 1.48 6.84 -6.20
C ASN A 159 0.20 7.56 -5.73
N LYS A 160 -0.71 6.87 -5.02
CA LYS A 160 -1.91 7.52 -4.49
C LYS A 160 -1.58 8.57 -3.42
N LEU A 161 -0.61 8.29 -2.55
CA LEU A 161 -0.14 9.24 -1.54
C LEU A 161 0.59 10.42 -2.19
N SER A 162 1.37 10.17 -3.25
CA SER A 162 2.05 11.23 -4.00
C SER A 162 1.05 12.15 -4.72
N ALA A 163 -0.08 11.61 -5.18
CA ALA A 163 -1.14 12.40 -5.80
C ALA A 163 -1.94 13.23 -4.78
N ASN A 164 -2.36 12.60 -3.67
CA ASN A 164 -2.97 13.30 -2.54
C ASN A 164 -2.87 12.40 -1.30
N ARG A 165 -2.15 12.89 -0.27
CA ARG A 165 -1.89 12.18 0.99
C ARG A 165 -2.99 12.36 2.04
N GLU A 166 -3.82 13.39 1.91
CA GLU A 166 -4.81 13.75 2.92
C GLU A 166 -6.02 12.83 2.88
N ASP A 167 -6.35 12.32 1.69
CA ASP A 167 -7.62 11.63 1.43
C ASP A 167 -7.49 10.11 1.33
N PHE A 168 -6.32 9.56 1.67
CA PHE A 168 -5.97 8.14 1.62
C PHE A 168 -4.98 7.80 2.72
N LEU A 169 -5.25 6.79 3.56
CA LEU A 169 -4.29 6.29 4.55
C LEU A 169 -3.09 5.58 3.89
N ASP A 170 -1.99 5.45 4.63
CA ASP A 170 -0.78 4.81 4.13
C ASP A 170 -0.96 3.28 4.03
N PRO A 171 -0.31 2.58 3.08
CA PRO A 171 -0.47 1.13 2.89
C PRO A 171 -0.25 0.30 4.17
N TYR A 172 0.76 0.65 4.99
CA TYR A 172 1.00 -0.06 6.25
C TYR A 172 -0.12 0.14 7.29
N VAL A 173 -0.87 1.24 7.21
CA VAL A 173 -2.03 1.49 8.09
C VAL A 173 -3.14 0.50 7.77
N TYR A 174 -3.43 0.28 6.48
CA TYR A 174 -4.38 -0.75 6.06
C TYR A 174 -3.90 -2.16 6.41
N THR A 175 -2.61 -2.47 6.24
CA THR A 175 -2.04 -3.76 6.70
C THR A 175 -2.25 -3.96 8.21
N LYS A 176 -2.06 -2.91 9.03
CA LYS A 176 -2.30 -2.99 10.47
C LYS A 176 -3.79 -3.08 10.82
N ALA A 177 -4.68 -2.39 10.10
CA ALA A 177 -6.12 -2.56 10.28
C ALA A 177 -6.54 -4.01 9.97
N ASN A 178 -6.11 -4.55 8.81
CA ASN A 178 -6.44 -5.91 8.40
C ASN A 178 -5.90 -6.95 9.40
N ARG A 179 -4.73 -6.71 10.00
CA ARG A 179 -4.19 -7.55 11.08
C ARG A 179 -5.17 -7.76 12.22
N PHE A 180 -5.93 -6.74 12.63
CA PHE A 180 -6.90 -6.86 13.72
C PHE A 180 -8.25 -7.38 13.22
N VAL A 181 -8.69 -6.96 12.03
CA VAL A 181 -9.93 -7.46 11.40
C VAL A 181 -9.91 -8.98 11.22
N GLN A 182 -8.75 -9.55 10.88
CA GLN A 182 -8.58 -11.00 10.67
C GLN A 182 -8.23 -11.76 11.96
N ASP A 183 -8.02 -11.08 13.10
CA ASP A 183 -7.68 -11.75 14.36
C ASP A 183 -8.94 -12.28 15.05
N SER A 184 -9.03 -13.60 15.18
CA SER A 184 -10.19 -14.26 15.81
C SER A 184 -10.42 -13.87 17.27
N ARG A 185 -9.45 -13.22 17.92
CA ARG A 185 -9.56 -12.74 19.31
C ARG A 185 -10.14 -11.34 19.41
N ASP A 186 -10.24 -10.61 18.30
CA ASP A 186 -10.81 -9.26 18.27
C ASP A 186 -12.34 -9.31 18.28
N ALA A 187 -12.95 -8.47 19.12
CA ALA A 187 -14.39 -8.37 19.34
C ALA A 187 -15.05 -7.26 18.52
N ALA A 188 -14.27 -6.36 17.92
CA ALA A 188 -14.77 -5.15 17.26
C ALA A 188 -14.07 -4.92 15.91
N PRO A 189 -14.16 -5.85 14.94
CA PRO A 189 -13.53 -5.68 13.62
C PRO A 189 -13.93 -4.38 12.92
N MET A 190 -15.18 -3.94 13.11
CA MET A 190 -15.69 -2.69 12.50
C MET A 190 -15.04 -1.42 13.06
N ALA A 191 -14.45 -1.47 14.26
CA ALA A 191 -13.66 -0.34 14.81
C ALA A 191 -12.41 -0.06 13.98
N HIS A 192 -11.91 -1.04 13.21
CA HIS A 192 -10.81 -0.89 12.27
C HIS A 192 -11.30 -0.62 10.84
N VAL A 193 -12.37 -1.29 10.42
CA VAL A 193 -12.90 -1.21 9.05
C VAL A 193 -13.53 0.15 8.75
N ASN A 194 -14.35 0.69 9.65
CA ASN A 194 -15.02 1.98 9.46
C ASN A 194 -14.03 3.12 9.19
N PRO A 195 -13.04 3.40 10.07
CA PRO A 195 -12.08 4.46 9.81
C PRO A 195 -11.23 4.20 8.57
N ALA A 196 -10.87 2.95 8.27
CA ALA A 196 -10.18 2.63 7.03
C ALA A 196 -11.04 2.99 5.80
N PHE A 197 -12.33 2.61 5.81
CA PHE A 197 -13.28 2.87 4.75
C PHE A 197 -13.50 4.37 4.51
N GLU A 198 -13.72 5.13 5.59
CA GLU A 198 -13.93 6.58 5.57
C GLU A 198 -12.69 7.34 5.07
N ASN A 199 -11.49 6.85 5.41
CA ASN A 199 -10.22 7.49 5.05
C ASN A 199 -9.61 6.92 3.75
N GLY A 200 -10.47 6.63 2.78
CA GLY A 200 -10.06 6.43 1.39
C GLY A 200 -9.72 5.00 1.00
N LEU A 201 -10.17 3.97 1.72
CA LEU A 201 -9.93 2.55 1.36
C LEU A 201 -10.13 2.23 -0.14
N TRP A 202 -11.15 2.83 -0.76
CA TRP A 202 -11.49 2.63 -2.17
C TRP A 202 -10.68 3.49 -3.17
N LYS A 203 -9.78 4.35 -2.69
CA LYS A 203 -8.93 5.23 -3.51
C LYS A 203 -7.56 4.63 -3.86
N CYS A 204 -7.23 3.44 -3.39
CA CYS A 204 -6.02 2.75 -3.86
C CYS A 204 -6.09 2.56 -5.39
N VAL A 205 -5.05 3.07 -6.08
CA VAL A 205 -4.94 3.06 -7.55
C VAL A 205 -4.30 1.80 -8.11
N HIS A 206 -4.08 0.76 -7.28
CA HIS A 206 -3.52 -0.52 -7.70
C HIS A 206 -2.15 -0.45 -8.43
N CYS A 207 -1.29 0.52 -8.08
CA CYS A 207 0.06 0.64 -8.64
C CYS A 207 1.03 -0.48 -8.19
N MET A 208 0.66 -1.28 -7.19
CA MET A 208 1.41 -2.42 -6.63
C MET A 208 2.81 -2.15 -6.07
N ASN A 209 3.32 -0.91 -6.15
CA ASN A 209 4.62 -0.53 -5.58
C ASN A 209 4.77 -0.86 -4.08
N CYS A 210 3.69 -0.78 -3.32
CA CYS A 210 3.69 -1.14 -1.89
C CYS A 210 4.08 -2.61 -1.62
N ILE A 211 3.80 -3.52 -2.56
CA ILE A 211 4.19 -4.92 -2.49
C ILE A 211 5.64 -5.07 -2.94
N SER A 212 5.98 -4.50 -4.11
CA SER A 212 7.31 -4.61 -4.71
C SER A 212 8.44 -4.04 -3.86
N ARG A 213 8.12 -3.17 -2.90
CA ARG A 213 9.08 -2.39 -2.10
C ARG A 213 9.04 -2.72 -0.62
N CYS A 214 8.21 -3.68 -0.21
CA CYS A 214 8.20 -4.12 1.18
C CYS A 214 9.43 -5.02 1.44
N PRO A 215 10.37 -4.64 2.31
CA PRO A 215 11.53 -5.47 2.65
C PRO A 215 11.14 -6.74 3.42
N LYS A 216 9.94 -6.78 4.00
CA LYS A 216 9.38 -7.93 4.69
C LYS A 216 8.43 -8.76 3.82
N HIS A 217 8.37 -8.46 2.51
CA HIS A 217 7.56 -9.18 1.53
C HIS A 217 6.06 -9.25 1.85
N LEU A 218 5.55 -8.24 2.55
CA LEU A 218 4.13 -8.11 2.85
C LEU A 218 3.35 -7.71 1.60
N LYS A 219 2.04 -7.95 1.63
CA LYS A 219 1.14 -7.64 0.52
C LYS A 219 0.09 -6.58 0.90
N PRO A 220 0.46 -5.31 1.17
CA PRO A 220 -0.51 -4.28 1.56
C PRO A 220 -1.69 -4.10 0.58
N ALA A 221 -1.48 -4.27 -0.73
CA ALA A 221 -2.59 -4.18 -1.68
C ALA A 221 -3.61 -5.33 -1.54
N LYS A 222 -3.16 -6.52 -1.10
CA LYS A 222 -4.03 -7.63 -0.74
C LYS A 222 -4.84 -7.28 0.52
N ASP A 223 -4.19 -6.75 1.54
CA ASP A 223 -4.83 -6.33 2.79
C ASP A 223 -5.92 -5.25 2.55
N ILE A 224 -5.63 -4.27 1.68
CA ILE A 224 -6.62 -3.27 1.24
C ILE A 224 -7.82 -3.94 0.58
N SER A 225 -7.59 -4.99 -0.22
CA SER A 225 -8.66 -5.68 -0.94
C SER A 225 -9.53 -6.53 0.00
N GLU A 226 -8.91 -7.19 0.98
CA GLU A 226 -9.60 -7.93 2.04
C GLU A 226 -10.45 -6.99 2.91
N LEU A 227 -9.91 -5.83 3.31
CA LEU A 227 -10.68 -4.81 4.02
C LEU A 227 -11.89 -4.32 3.22
N ARG A 228 -11.76 -4.15 1.89
CA ARG A 228 -12.89 -3.77 1.02
C ARG A 228 -13.96 -4.86 1.01
N ALA A 229 -13.56 -6.13 0.97
CA ALA A 229 -14.50 -7.25 1.02
C ALA A 229 -15.25 -7.26 2.36
N VAL A 230 -14.56 -7.09 3.48
CA VAL A 230 -15.19 -7.01 4.82
C VAL A 230 -16.13 -5.81 4.91
N ALA A 231 -15.70 -4.62 4.49
CA ALA A 231 -16.54 -3.42 4.46
C ALA A 231 -17.81 -3.62 3.63
N THR A 232 -17.67 -4.26 2.46
CA THR A 232 -18.79 -4.53 1.55
C THR A 232 -19.76 -5.55 2.16
N LYS A 233 -19.25 -6.64 2.77
CA LYS A 233 -20.05 -7.64 3.48
C LYS A 233 -20.80 -7.03 4.67
N ALA A 234 -20.21 -6.04 5.34
CA ALA A 234 -20.82 -5.27 6.42
C ALA A 234 -21.86 -4.22 5.94
N GLY A 235 -22.08 -4.09 4.63
CA GLY A 235 -23.07 -3.16 4.06
C GLY A 235 -22.57 -1.73 3.87
N LEU A 236 -21.28 -1.44 4.09
CA LEU A 236 -20.72 -0.11 3.84
C LEU A 236 -20.68 0.18 2.33
N SER A 237 -21.22 1.33 1.93
CA SER A 237 -21.40 1.66 0.52
C SER A 237 -20.85 3.04 0.16
N ASN A 238 -20.09 3.08 -0.93
CA ASN A 238 -19.64 4.30 -1.60
C ASN A 238 -19.53 4.04 -3.10
N LYS A 239 -19.01 5.00 -3.89
CA LYS A 239 -18.83 4.83 -5.34
C LYS A 239 -18.02 3.57 -5.69
N GLY A 240 -16.92 3.33 -4.98
CA GLY A 240 -16.07 2.15 -5.18
C GLY A 240 -16.80 0.83 -4.89
N THR A 241 -17.50 0.74 -3.74
CA THR A 241 -18.30 -0.44 -3.41
C THR A 241 -19.37 -0.70 -4.47
N ARG A 242 -20.14 0.33 -4.86
CA ARG A 242 -21.20 0.20 -5.85
C ARG A 242 -20.66 -0.26 -7.20
N HIS A 243 -19.52 0.29 -7.62
CA HIS A 243 -18.84 -0.12 -8.84
C HIS A 243 -18.47 -1.60 -8.81
N ALA A 244 -17.83 -2.06 -7.73
CA ALA A 244 -17.42 -3.46 -7.59
C ALA A 244 -18.60 -4.44 -7.57
N ILE A 245 -19.69 -4.08 -6.88
CA ILE A 245 -20.91 -4.90 -6.85
C ILE A 245 -21.55 -4.95 -8.25
N ALA A 246 -21.70 -3.79 -8.90
CA ALA A 246 -22.27 -3.71 -10.25
C ALA A 246 -21.46 -4.52 -11.27
N PHE A 247 -20.13 -4.41 -11.20
CA PHE A 247 -19.21 -5.17 -12.04
C PHE A 247 -19.38 -6.68 -11.86
N LYS A 248 -19.45 -7.15 -10.61
CA LYS A 248 -19.69 -8.57 -10.31
C LYS A 248 -21.05 -9.06 -10.80
N GLN A 249 -22.09 -8.23 -10.65
CA GLN A 249 -23.45 -8.57 -11.12
C GLN A 249 -23.49 -8.75 -12.63
N ASP A 250 -22.87 -7.83 -13.38
CA ASP A 250 -22.80 -7.90 -14.83
C ASP A 250 -22.03 -9.15 -15.29
N LEU A 251 -20.88 -9.45 -14.66
CA LEU A 251 -20.13 -10.68 -14.91
C LEU A 251 -20.94 -11.95 -14.65
N MET A 252 -21.73 -12.00 -13.57
CA MET A 252 -22.56 -13.15 -13.23
C MET A 252 -23.74 -13.33 -14.20
N GLN A 253 -24.31 -12.23 -14.69
CA GLN A 253 -25.46 -12.27 -15.58
C GLN A 253 -25.06 -12.68 -16.99
N THR A 254 -24.13 -11.93 -17.60
CA THR A 254 -23.81 -12.06 -19.03
C THR A 254 -22.34 -12.37 -19.28
N GLY A 255 -21.45 -12.13 -18.32
CA GLY A 255 -20.00 -12.20 -18.53
C GLY A 255 -19.44 -11.00 -19.29
N HIS A 256 -20.30 -10.06 -19.68
CA HIS A 256 -19.94 -8.78 -20.28
C HIS A 256 -20.28 -7.64 -19.34
N LEU A 257 -19.45 -6.60 -19.34
CA LEU A 257 -19.77 -5.37 -18.62
C LEU A 257 -20.74 -4.54 -19.46
N ASN A 258 -21.79 -4.01 -18.84
CA ASN A 258 -22.68 -3.07 -19.48
C ASN A 258 -22.26 -1.65 -19.08
N GLU A 259 -21.42 -1.04 -19.92
CA GLU A 259 -20.77 0.25 -19.65
C GLU A 259 -21.78 1.38 -19.41
N VAL A 260 -22.91 1.36 -20.11
CA VAL A 260 -23.97 2.37 -19.98
C VAL A 260 -24.64 2.27 -18.60
N THR A 261 -25.04 1.07 -18.19
CA THR A 261 -25.64 0.87 -16.87
C THR A 261 -24.61 0.99 -15.74
N MET A 262 -23.32 0.74 -16.01
CA MET A 262 -22.24 0.83 -15.02
C MET A 262 -22.12 2.22 -14.44
N SER A 263 -22.18 3.26 -15.28
CA SER A 263 -22.16 4.65 -14.80
C SER A 263 -23.34 4.89 -13.86
N LEU A 264 -24.56 4.49 -14.26
CA LEU A 264 -25.77 4.69 -13.45
C LEU A 264 -25.71 3.94 -12.12
N LYS A 265 -25.25 2.68 -12.13
CA LYS A 265 -25.10 1.85 -10.92
C LYS A 265 -24.00 2.38 -9.98
N THR A 266 -22.95 2.99 -10.53
CA THR A 266 -21.78 3.48 -9.77
C THR A 266 -22.01 4.90 -9.21
N ASP A 267 -22.31 5.84 -10.10
CA ASP A 267 -22.38 7.27 -9.82
C ASP A 267 -23.79 7.72 -9.41
N GLY A 268 -24.83 6.97 -9.79
CA GLY A 268 -26.22 7.36 -9.61
C GLY A 268 -26.70 8.33 -10.68
N LEU A 269 -28.02 8.52 -10.77
CA LEU A 269 -28.66 9.27 -11.85
C LEU A 269 -28.12 10.70 -12.03
N VAL A 270 -27.94 11.43 -10.92
CA VAL A 270 -27.54 12.84 -10.93
C VAL A 270 -26.11 13.01 -11.46
N ASP A 271 -25.15 12.24 -10.94
CA ASP A 271 -23.75 12.36 -11.35
C ASP A 271 -23.53 11.79 -12.75
N SER A 272 -24.24 10.73 -13.14
CA SER A 272 -24.23 10.22 -14.51
C SER A 272 -24.79 11.24 -15.51
N ALA A 273 -25.86 11.97 -15.17
CA ALA A 273 -26.42 13.01 -16.03
C ALA A 273 -25.41 14.14 -16.32
N LYS A 274 -24.58 14.51 -15.33
CA LYS A 274 -23.49 15.49 -15.53
C LYS A 274 -22.47 15.03 -16.57
N GLN A 275 -22.33 13.74 -16.80
CA GLN A 275 -21.44 13.17 -17.82
C GLN A 275 -22.12 13.00 -19.19
N GLY A 276 -23.36 13.46 -19.36
CA GLY A 276 -24.13 13.29 -20.61
C GLY A 276 -23.42 13.80 -21.86
N LEU A 277 -22.73 14.94 -21.79
CA LEU A 277 -21.91 15.47 -22.90
C LEU A 277 -20.76 14.53 -23.27
N TYR A 278 -20.10 13.93 -22.28
CA TYR A 278 -19.03 12.96 -22.49
C TYR A 278 -19.58 11.65 -23.07
N ALA A 279 -20.73 11.17 -22.56
CA ALA A 279 -21.42 10.01 -23.09
C ALA A 279 -21.83 10.21 -24.57
N MET A 280 -22.37 11.38 -24.95
CA MET A 280 -22.67 11.70 -26.35
C MET A 280 -21.41 11.64 -27.23
N ARG A 281 -20.26 12.13 -26.73
CA ARG A 281 -18.99 12.05 -27.46
C ARG A 281 -18.51 10.60 -27.61
N LEU A 282 -18.63 9.78 -26.57
CA LEU A 282 -18.30 8.35 -26.66
C LEU A 282 -19.19 7.63 -27.66
N TRP A 283 -20.49 7.94 -27.69
CA TRP A 283 -21.44 7.38 -28.65
C TRP A 283 -21.09 7.78 -30.09
N ALA A 284 -20.77 9.06 -30.32
CA ALA A 284 -20.34 9.55 -31.63
C ALA A 284 -19.06 8.86 -32.15
N HIS A 285 -18.19 8.39 -31.25
CA HIS A 285 -17.00 7.61 -31.59
C HIS A 285 -17.22 6.09 -31.57
N GLY A 286 -18.46 5.62 -31.44
CA GLY A 286 -18.81 4.19 -31.42
C GLY A 286 -18.27 3.44 -30.20
N LYS A 287 -17.93 4.16 -29.11
CA LYS A 287 -17.36 3.58 -27.89
C LYS A 287 -18.41 3.13 -26.87
N ILE A 288 -19.65 3.59 -26.99
CA ILE A 288 -20.78 3.12 -26.19
C ILE A 288 -21.99 2.92 -27.11
N ASN A 289 -22.84 1.95 -26.77
CA ASN A 289 -24.10 1.72 -27.46
C ASN A 289 -25.29 1.98 -26.52
N PRO A 290 -26.01 3.11 -26.68
CA PRO A 290 -27.16 3.45 -25.83
C PRO A 290 -28.28 2.40 -25.82
N LEU A 291 -28.37 1.56 -26.86
CA LEU A 291 -29.35 0.46 -26.91
C LEU A 291 -29.12 -0.59 -25.81
N GLU A 292 -27.90 -0.67 -25.25
CA GLU A 292 -27.57 -1.57 -24.13
C GLU A 292 -28.32 -1.23 -22.83
N LEU A 293 -28.94 -0.06 -22.76
CA LEU A 293 -29.80 0.32 -21.63
C LEU A 293 -31.12 -0.46 -21.60
N VAL A 294 -31.57 -0.94 -22.75
CA VAL A 294 -32.87 -1.62 -22.94
C VAL A 294 -32.68 -3.06 -23.43
N ILE A 295 -31.61 -3.31 -24.20
CA ILE A 295 -31.27 -4.61 -24.76
C ILE A 295 -30.03 -5.14 -24.05
N PRO A 296 -30.15 -6.05 -23.08
CA PRO A 296 -28.99 -6.61 -22.39
C PRO A 296 -28.14 -7.46 -23.34
N HIS A 297 -26.83 -7.49 -23.08
CA HIS A 297 -25.89 -8.37 -23.78
C HIS A 297 -26.32 -9.83 -23.67
N LYS A 298 -26.11 -10.60 -24.75
CA LYS A 298 -26.23 -12.06 -24.67
C LYS A 298 -25.11 -12.60 -23.78
N PRO A 299 -25.37 -13.62 -22.96
CA PRO A 299 -24.32 -14.25 -22.18
C PRO A 299 -23.19 -14.80 -23.04
N VAL A 300 -21.94 -14.65 -22.58
CA VAL A 300 -20.76 -15.26 -23.21
C VAL A 300 -20.91 -16.78 -23.30
N GLN A 301 -20.28 -17.36 -24.32
CA GLN A 301 -20.06 -18.80 -24.36
C GLN A 301 -19.21 -19.22 -23.14
N GLY A 302 -19.67 -20.20 -22.35
CA GLY A 302 -19.00 -20.58 -21.10
C GLY A 302 -19.43 -19.78 -19.87
N ILE A 303 -20.53 -19.01 -19.90
CA ILE A 303 -21.06 -18.30 -18.73
C ILE A 303 -21.29 -19.20 -17.50
N LYS A 304 -21.57 -20.50 -17.72
CA LYS A 304 -21.67 -21.47 -16.63
C LYS A 304 -20.34 -21.59 -15.87
N ASP A 305 -19.22 -21.65 -16.57
CA ASP A 305 -17.89 -21.76 -15.97
C ASP A 305 -17.52 -20.49 -15.22
N VAL A 306 -17.83 -19.31 -15.77
CA VAL A 306 -17.66 -18.02 -15.08
C VAL A 306 -18.42 -18.00 -13.75
N ARG A 307 -19.69 -18.45 -13.75
CA ARG A 307 -20.50 -18.53 -12.52
C ARG A 307 -19.93 -19.55 -11.53
N THR A 308 -19.43 -20.68 -12.01
CA THR A 308 -18.77 -21.70 -11.17
C THR A 308 -17.52 -21.13 -10.51
N ILE A 309 -16.66 -20.42 -11.25
CA ILE A 309 -15.44 -19.79 -10.72
C ILE A 309 -15.80 -18.76 -9.64
N ILE A 310 -16.78 -17.90 -9.90
CA ILE A 310 -17.18 -16.87 -8.93
C ILE A 310 -17.76 -17.51 -7.66
N LYS A 311 -18.61 -18.54 -7.79
CA LYS A 311 -19.16 -19.27 -6.63
C LYS A 311 -18.07 -19.98 -5.83
N ALA A 312 -17.14 -20.65 -6.51
CA ALA A 312 -16.01 -21.30 -5.84
C ALA A 312 -15.14 -20.28 -5.07
N ALA A 313 -14.94 -19.08 -5.63
CA ALA A 313 -14.26 -17.99 -4.94
C ALA A 313 -15.04 -17.49 -3.71
N GLU A 314 -16.36 -17.37 -3.80
CA GLU A 314 -17.22 -17.01 -2.65
C GLU A 314 -17.20 -18.06 -1.54
N GLU A 315 -17.17 -19.34 -1.92
CA GLU A 315 -17.09 -20.47 -0.98
C GLU A 315 -15.73 -20.54 -0.29
N ALA A 316 -14.63 -20.25 -1.00
CA ALA A 316 -13.29 -20.18 -0.42
C ALA A 316 -13.08 -19.01 0.55
N GLU A 317 -13.95 -17.99 0.50
CA GLU A 317 -13.94 -16.84 1.41
C GLU A 317 -14.86 -17.01 2.64
N ARG A 318 -15.63 -18.11 2.75
CA ARG A 318 -16.45 -18.45 3.92
C ARG A 318 -15.66 -19.25 4.94
#